data_AF-A0A957XPF0-F1
#
_entry.id   AF-A0A957XPF0-F1
#
_cell.length_a   1.000
_cell.length_b   1.000
_cell.length_c   1.000
_cell.angle_alpha   90.00
_cell.angle_beta   90.00
_cell.angle_gamma   90.00
#
_symmetry.space_group_name_H-M   'P 1'
#
loop_
_entity.id
_entity.type
_entity.pdbx_description
1 polymer ?
#
loop_
_entity_poly.entity_id
_entity_poly.type
_entity_poly.pdbx_seq_one_letter_code
_entity_poly.pdbx_strand_id
1 'polypeptide(L)'
;MSTTKSRSNPKRSRRGRRLPQPKAVQGEPLPVPPPSRELNPYSTRIIDLLDEMVQVTGLSHFVILSDWLGMIEGTLQMWATQLRTIALEGNVATDPPAIETIYRRARERYQFVSESRPQAYRKMQAAFVECFLLLRESAAPDLEAYAGQTTISPNVVGEVFITCLGHSRAWASYVAPWEEALARATNLIPNGHDLAYERLALAALEAQADGITIRLEPGENFEVWYEAVAPYIPQLVIGRPLIDLTTTSLLAVAARFPAWLVKRDHIRLVWSPQTDPLIQRINHINAMLFGLNGYVLEQLDAHSTILNQLEAEITQEESPATPRVPAVTHPERIYTDADQSRPTPPADANRSFTALFRRDKA
;
A
#
# COMPACT_ATOMS: atom_id res chain seq x y z
N MET A 1 75.86 -18.52 -14.51
CA MET A 1 77.00 -17.75 -13.96
C MET A 1 76.58 -17.17 -12.62
N SER A 2 77.35 -17.49 -11.57
CA SER A 2 77.16 -17.14 -10.17
C SER A 2 77.18 -15.62 -9.92
N THR A 3 76.42 -15.12 -8.95
CA THR A 3 76.98 -14.79 -7.61
C THR A 3 75.91 -14.19 -6.68
N THR A 4 75.77 -14.89 -5.56
CA THR A 4 75.35 -14.49 -4.21
C THR A 4 75.76 -13.08 -3.80
N LYS A 5 74.85 -12.32 -3.15
CA LYS A 5 75.24 -11.31 -2.15
C LYS A 5 74.29 -11.30 -0.96
N SER A 6 74.87 -11.77 0.14
CA SER A 6 74.50 -11.62 1.54
C SER A 6 74.72 -10.18 2.02
N ARG A 7 73.88 -9.70 2.94
CA ARG A 7 74.18 -8.80 4.09
C ARG A 7 72.87 -8.29 4.69
N SER A 8 72.49 -8.68 5.90
CA SER A 8 73.04 -8.38 7.23
C SER A 8 72.18 -7.33 7.95
N ASN A 9 71.45 -7.83 8.94
CA ASN A 9 70.63 -7.11 9.91
C ASN A 9 71.50 -6.20 10.82
N PRO A 10 71.01 -5.02 11.24
CA PRO A 10 71.39 -4.52 12.55
C PRO A 10 70.20 -4.09 13.43
N LYS A 11 70.13 -4.79 14.58
CA LYS A 11 69.94 -4.29 15.95
C LYS A 11 68.78 -3.32 16.26
N ARG A 12 67.75 -3.94 16.84
CA ARG A 12 66.77 -3.39 17.79
C ARG A 12 67.40 -2.45 18.84
N SER A 13 66.83 -1.24 18.96
CA SER A 13 66.89 -0.41 20.16
C SER A 13 65.52 -0.48 20.86
N ARG A 14 65.47 -1.20 21.98
CA ARG A 14 64.31 -1.26 22.89
C ARG A 14 64.33 -0.03 23.80
N ARG A 15 63.60 1.03 23.44
CA ARG A 15 63.18 2.05 24.41
C ARG A 15 61.88 1.60 25.07
N GLY A 16 61.94 1.36 26.38
CA GLY A 16 60.78 1.08 27.22
C GLY A 16 59.83 2.27 27.23
N ARG A 17 58.77 2.18 26.43
CA ARG A 17 57.63 3.10 26.49
C ARG A 17 56.70 2.56 27.58
N ARG A 18 56.72 3.20 28.76
CA ARG A 18 55.68 2.98 29.78
C ARG A 18 54.34 3.37 29.15
N LEU A 19 53.47 2.39 28.95
CA LEU A 19 52.09 2.62 28.54
C LEU A 19 51.39 3.36 29.70
N PRO A 20 50.70 4.48 29.43
CA PRO A 20 49.88 5.13 30.44
C PRO A 20 48.81 4.13 30.91
N GLN A 21 48.67 3.95 32.22
CA GLN A 21 47.59 3.15 32.76
C GLN A 21 46.26 3.78 32.36
N PRO A 22 45.27 2.98 31.90
CA PRO A 22 43.94 3.51 31.61
C PRO A 22 43.34 4.03 32.91
N LYS A 23 43.05 5.34 32.95
CA LYS A 23 42.18 5.90 33.99
C LYS A 23 40.85 5.16 33.88
N ALA A 24 40.40 4.57 34.98
CA ALA A 24 39.05 4.04 35.11
C ALA A 24 38.07 5.19 34.86
N VAL A 25 37.54 5.27 33.64
CA VAL A 25 36.37 6.08 33.34
C VAL A 25 35.25 5.43 34.13
N GLN A 26 34.72 6.15 35.12
CA GLN A 26 33.49 5.78 35.80
C GLN A 26 32.45 5.51 34.71
N GLY A 27 32.06 4.24 34.59
CA GLY A 27 31.16 3.80 33.54
C GLY A 27 29.87 4.60 33.63
N GLU A 28 29.60 5.39 32.58
CA GLU A 28 28.22 5.81 32.33
C GLU A 28 27.36 4.54 32.37
N PRO A 29 26.25 4.55 33.14
CA PRO A 29 25.35 3.41 33.15
C PRO A 29 25.00 3.09 31.71
N LEU A 30 25.23 1.84 31.30
CA LEU A 30 24.86 1.36 29.99
C LEU A 30 23.41 1.81 29.73
N PRO A 31 23.12 2.45 28.59
CA PRO A 31 21.78 2.89 28.29
C PRO A 31 20.85 1.71 28.48
N VAL A 32 19.85 1.89 29.35
CA VAL A 32 18.81 0.89 29.58
C VAL A 32 18.28 0.52 28.20
N PRO A 33 18.32 -0.75 27.79
CA PRO A 33 17.80 -1.13 26.49
C PRO A 33 16.36 -0.65 26.43
N PRO A 34 15.96 0.03 25.34
CA PRO A 34 14.58 0.50 25.22
C PRO A 34 13.65 -0.69 25.44
N PRO A 35 12.48 -0.47 26.10
CA PRO A 35 11.51 -1.53 26.29
C PRO A 35 11.26 -2.22 24.93
N SER A 36 11.23 -3.55 24.94
CA SER A 36 10.99 -4.35 23.75
C SER A 36 9.69 -3.87 23.12
N ARG A 37 9.81 -3.17 21.99
CA ARG A 37 8.67 -2.62 21.27
C ARG A 37 7.76 -3.78 20.86
N GLU A 38 6.50 -3.69 21.25
CA GLU A 38 5.50 -4.65 20.84
C GLU A 38 5.24 -4.45 19.35
N LEU A 39 5.42 -5.51 18.57
CA LEU A 39 5.08 -5.49 17.16
C LEU A 39 3.56 -5.48 17.01
N ASN A 40 3.07 -4.84 15.96
CA ASN A 40 1.67 -4.96 15.61
C ASN A 40 1.31 -6.46 15.41
N PRO A 41 0.20 -6.98 15.95
CA PRO A 41 -0.23 -8.36 15.74
C PRO A 41 -0.31 -8.76 14.25
N TYR A 42 -0.73 -7.83 13.39
CA TYR A 42 -0.75 -8.03 11.94
C TYR A 42 0.68 -8.19 11.38
N SER A 43 1.63 -7.36 11.82
CA SER A 43 3.05 -7.49 11.46
C SER A 43 3.58 -8.87 11.85
N THR A 44 3.29 -9.32 13.08
CA THR A 44 3.72 -10.62 13.61
C THR A 44 3.22 -11.76 12.74
N ARG A 45 1.92 -11.79 12.42
CA ARG A 45 1.35 -12.84 11.59
C ARG A 45 1.91 -12.84 10.16
N ILE A 46 2.13 -11.65 9.57
CA ILE A 46 2.75 -11.55 8.24
C ILE A 46 4.19 -12.05 8.24
N ILE A 47 4.95 -11.80 9.32
CA ILE A 47 6.31 -12.33 9.48
C ILE A 47 6.27 -13.86 9.55
N ASP A 48 5.34 -14.45 10.31
CA ASP A 48 5.17 -15.91 10.37
C ASP A 48 4.87 -16.49 8.99
N LEU A 49 3.99 -15.86 8.21
CA LEU A 49 3.71 -16.25 6.82
C LEU A 49 4.97 -16.21 5.95
N LEU A 50 5.80 -15.18 6.10
CA LEU A 50 7.06 -15.08 5.36
C LEU A 50 8.05 -16.19 5.78
N ASP A 51 8.16 -16.49 7.07
CA ASP A 51 9.01 -17.57 7.59
C ASP A 51 8.56 -18.94 7.07
N GLU A 52 7.26 -19.23 7.11
CA GLU A 52 6.67 -20.42 6.51
C GLU A 52 7.03 -20.52 5.02
N MET A 53 6.94 -19.39 4.30
CA MET A 53 7.25 -19.35 2.88
C MET A 53 8.74 -19.52 2.58
N VAL A 54 9.64 -19.01 3.43
CA VAL A 54 11.09 -19.29 3.33
C VAL A 54 11.36 -20.78 3.47
N GLN A 55 10.72 -21.45 4.44
CA GLN A 55 10.88 -22.90 4.62
C GLN A 55 10.35 -23.68 3.42
N VAL A 56 9.15 -23.32 2.94
CA VAL A 56 8.50 -24.00 1.81
C VAL A 56 9.25 -23.79 0.51
N THR A 57 9.76 -22.59 0.23
CA THR A 57 10.32 -22.24 -1.09
C THR A 57 11.85 -22.28 -1.14
N GLY A 58 12.52 -22.07 -0.01
CA GLY A 58 13.98 -21.93 0.06
C GLY A 58 14.48 -20.58 -0.47
N LEU A 59 13.58 -19.67 -0.84
CA LEU A 59 13.90 -18.30 -1.19
C LEU A 59 14.17 -17.51 0.09
N SER A 60 14.99 -16.46 0.00
CA SER A 60 15.22 -15.57 1.14
C SER A 60 14.02 -14.65 1.39
N HIS A 61 13.91 -14.13 2.62
CA HIS A 61 12.91 -13.12 2.99
C HIS A 61 12.87 -11.95 2.02
N PHE A 62 14.04 -11.44 1.61
CA PHE A 62 14.14 -10.34 0.65
C PHE A 62 13.45 -10.64 -0.67
N VAL A 63 13.65 -11.83 -1.21
CA VAL A 63 13.08 -12.25 -2.49
C VAL A 63 11.56 -12.35 -2.38
N ILE A 64 11.06 -13.00 -1.33
CA ILE A 64 9.63 -13.20 -1.11
C ILE A 64 8.94 -11.86 -0.85
N LEU A 65 9.45 -11.08 0.09
CA LEU A 65 8.90 -9.78 0.45
C LEU A 65 8.94 -8.81 -0.72
N SER A 66 10.03 -8.77 -1.51
CA SER A 66 10.09 -7.90 -2.69
C SER A 66 9.04 -8.26 -3.75
N ASP A 67 8.74 -9.55 -3.94
CA ASP A 67 7.67 -9.96 -4.85
C ASP A 67 6.32 -9.58 -4.27
N TRP A 68 6.08 -9.86 -2.99
CA TRP A 68 4.82 -9.55 -2.31
C TRP A 68 4.52 -8.06 -2.30
N LEU A 69 5.50 -7.20 -1.99
CA LEU A 69 5.33 -5.74 -2.07
C LEU A 69 4.93 -5.30 -3.47
N GLY A 70 5.55 -5.85 -4.52
CA GLY A 70 5.17 -5.54 -5.90
C GLY A 70 3.75 -5.99 -6.23
N MET A 71 3.38 -7.20 -5.81
CA MET A 71 2.04 -7.73 -6.02
C MET A 71 0.97 -6.97 -5.22
N ILE A 72 1.26 -6.59 -3.97
CA ILE A 72 0.37 -5.76 -3.14
C ILE A 72 0.17 -4.40 -3.79
N GLU A 73 1.25 -3.70 -4.18
CA GLU A 73 1.16 -2.41 -4.86
C GLU A 73 0.30 -2.53 -6.14
N GLY A 74 0.58 -3.52 -6.99
CA GLY A 74 -0.20 -3.74 -8.21
C GLY A 74 -1.66 -4.12 -7.94
N THR A 75 -1.94 -4.89 -6.88
CA THR A 75 -3.32 -5.22 -6.46
C THR A 75 -4.08 -3.97 -6.06
N LEU A 76 -3.47 -3.11 -5.24
CA LEU A 76 -4.09 -1.90 -4.74
C LEU A 76 -4.35 -0.89 -5.87
N GLN A 77 -3.40 -0.73 -6.79
CA GLN A 77 -3.57 0.13 -7.98
C GLN A 77 -4.71 -0.32 -8.89
N MET A 78 -4.90 -1.64 -9.03
CA MET A 78 -5.97 -2.19 -9.85
C MET A 78 -7.31 -2.32 -9.13
N TRP A 79 -7.36 -2.07 -7.82
CA TRP A 79 -8.51 -2.45 -6.99
C TRP A 79 -9.83 -1.84 -7.48
N ALA A 80 -9.88 -0.52 -7.66
CA ALA A 80 -11.08 0.19 -8.10
C ALA A 80 -11.53 -0.28 -9.50
N THR A 81 -10.59 -0.40 -10.43
CA THR A 81 -10.84 -0.89 -11.80
C THR A 81 -11.38 -2.32 -11.79
N GLN A 82 -10.79 -3.21 -10.99
CA GLN A 82 -11.22 -4.60 -10.89
C GLN A 82 -12.62 -4.71 -10.30
N LEU A 83 -12.93 -3.94 -9.24
CA LEU A 83 -14.28 -3.89 -8.68
C LEU A 83 -15.31 -3.46 -9.72
N ARG A 84 -15.01 -2.39 -10.47
CA ARG A 84 -15.89 -1.87 -11.52
C ARG A 84 -16.13 -2.90 -12.63
N THR A 85 -15.07 -3.45 -13.20
CA THR A 85 -15.20 -4.40 -14.33
C THR A 85 -15.87 -5.72 -13.91
N ILE A 86 -15.60 -6.22 -12.70
CA ILE A 86 -16.28 -7.43 -12.18
C ILE A 86 -17.76 -7.17 -11.99
N ALA A 87 -18.12 -6.03 -11.37
CA ALA A 87 -19.51 -5.71 -11.08
C ALA A 87 -20.33 -5.42 -12.35
N LEU A 88 -19.75 -4.70 -13.32
CA LEU A 88 -20.48 -4.23 -14.50
C LEU A 88 -20.43 -5.21 -15.68
N GLU A 89 -19.34 -5.95 -15.84
CA GLU A 89 -19.09 -6.78 -17.03
C GLU A 89 -19.03 -8.28 -16.71
N GLY A 90 -19.01 -8.65 -15.42
CA GLY A 90 -18.81 -10.03 -14.96
C GLY A 90 -17.41 -10.59 -15.29
N ASN A 91 -16.50 -9.74 -15.75
CA ASN A 91 -15.15 -10.09 -16.17
C ASN A 91 -14.11 -9.39 -15.31
N VAL A 92 -12.85 -9.80 -15.45
CA VAL A 92 -11.72 -9.24 -14.72
C VAL A 92 -11.01 -8.28 -15.66
N ALA A 93 -10.68 -7.09 -15.19
CA ALA A 93 -9.94 -6.13 -15.98
C ALA A 93 -8.56 -6.68 -16.35
N THR A 94 -8.10 -6.40 -17.56
CA THR A 94 -6.75 -6.73 -18.00
C THR A 94 -5.74 -5.87 -17.25
N ASP A 95 -4.73 -6.51 -16.64
CA ASP A 95 -3.67 -5.79 -15.93
C ASP A 95 -2.83 -4.97 -16.92
N PRO A 96 -2.47 -3.71 -16.60
CA PRO A 96 -1.52 -2.93 -17.37
C PRO A 96 -0.16 -3.66 -17.49
N PRO A 97 0.63 -3.43 -18.57
CA PRO A 97 1.86 -4.17 -18.82
C PRO A 97 2.89 -4.14 -17.67
N ALA A 98 2.93 -3.04 -16.92
CA ALA A 98 3.79 -2.89 -15.75
C ALA A 98 3.38 -3.83 -14.60
N ILE A 99 2.08 -3.94 -14.32
CA ILE A 99 1.52 -4.80 -13.27
C ILE A 99 1.57 -6.27 -13.71
N GLU A 100 1.20 -6.56 -14.96
CA GLU A 100 1.32 -7.90 -15.53
C GLU A 100 2.75 -8.45 -15.40
N THR A 101 3.76 -7.61 -15.66
CA THR A 101 5.17 -7.99 -15.55
C THR A 101 5.56 -8.37 -14.12
N ILE A 102 5.02 -7.67 -13.11
CA ILE A 102 5.25 -7.99 -11.69
C ILE A 102 4.68 -9.37 -11.35
N TYR A 103 3.41 -9.61 -11.69
CA TYR A 103 2.75 -10.89 -11.45
C TYR A 103 3.39 -12.04 -12.20
N ARG A 104 3.76 -11.82 -13.47
CA ARG A 104 4.46 -12.81 -14.29
C ARG A 104 5.78 -13.22 -13.64
N ARG A 105 6.61 -12.25 -13.24
CA ARG A 105 7.91 -12.52 -12.60
C ARG A 105 7.76 -13.34 -11.32
N ALA A 106 6.80 -12.98 -10.45
CA ALA A 106 6.52 -13.75 -9.24
C ALA A 106 6.05 -15.17 -9.61
N ARG A 107 5.08 -15.29 -10.52
CA ARG A 107 4.53 -16.58 -10.98
C ARG A 107 5.63 -17.52 -11.49
N GLU A 108 6.44 -17.06 -12.44
CA GLU A 108 7.54 -17.83 -13.02
C GLU A 108 8.52 -18.31 -11.95
N ARG A 109 8.87 -17.45 -10.99
CA ARG A 109 9.76 -17.81 -9.88
C ARG A 109 9.19 -18.93 -9.03
N TYR A 110 7.94 -18.81 -8.57
CA TYR A 110 7.34 -19.81 -7.69
C TYR A 110 6.94 -21.09 -8.44
N GLN A 111 6.65 -21.01 -9.73
CA GLN A 111 6.48 -22.18 -10.60
C GLN A 111 7.79 -22.96 -10.73
N PHE A 112 8.89 -22.27 -11.02
CA PHE A 112 10.22 -22.90 -11.08
C PHE A 112 10.59 -23.57 -9.75
N VAL A 113 10.38 -22.89 -8.62
CA VAL A 113 10.58 -23.51 -7.29
C VAL A 113 9.71 -24.76 -7.11
N SER A 114 8.50 -24.76 -7.67
CA SER A 114 7.57 -25.88 -7.54
C SER A 114 7.98 -27.14 -8.30
N GLU A 115 8.89 -27.04 -9.27
CA GLU A 115 9.49 -28.22 -9.94
C GLU A 115 10.23 -29.11 -8.94
N SER A 116 10.87 -28.50 -7.94
CA SER A 116 11.57 -29.21 -6.86
C SER A 116 10.73 -29.31 -5.57
N ARG A 117 9.72 -28.45 -5.41
CA ARG A 117 8.90 -28.34 -4.20
C ARG A 117 7.42 -28.20 -4.56
N PRO A 118 6.70 -29.30 -4.87
CA PRO A 118 5.40 -29.27 -5.55
C PRO A 118 4.29 -28.40 -4.92
N GLN A 119 4.37 -28.11 -3.61
CA GLN A 119 3.38 -27.29 -2.91
C GLN A 119 3.72 -25.79 -2.88
N ALA A 120 4.92 -25.40 -3.33
CA ALA A 120 5.45 -24.05 -3.14
C ALA A 120 4.58 -22.97 -3.79
N TYR A 121 4.14 -23.18 -5.03
CA TYR A 121 3.30 -22.21 -5.72
C TYR A 121 1.95 -22.05 -5.01
N ARG A 122 1.21 -23.13 -4.74
CA ARG A 122 -0.11 -23.03 -4.08
C ARG A 122 -0.03 -22.41 -2.68
N LYS A 123 0.98 -22.80 -1.89
CA LYS A 123 1.20 -22.20 -0.55
C LYS A 123 1.54 -20.72 -0.64
N MET A 124 2.36 -20.33 -1.63
CA MET A 124 2.64 -18.91 -1.89
C MET A 124 1.37 -18.13 -2.19
N GLN A 125 0.47 -18.65 -3.05
CA GLN A 125 -0.78 -17.97 -3.38
C GLN A 125 -1.65 -17.78 -2.12
N ALA A 126 -1.82 -18.83 -1.32
CA ALA A 126 -2.61 -18.76 -0.08
C ALA A 126 -2.02 -17.77 0.94
N ALA A 127 -0.71 -17.84 1.18
CA ALA A 127 -0.01 -16.96 2.12
C ALA A 127 -0.03 -15.50 1.66
N PHE A 128 0.10 -15.24 0.35
CA PHE A 128 -0.01 -13.90 -0.22
C PHE A 128 -1.42 -13.33 -0.01
N VAL A 129 -2.47 -14.12 -0.27
CA VAL A 129 -3.86 -13.68 -0.06
C VAL A 129 -4.11 -13.34 1.40
N GLU A 130 -3.66 -14.18 2.34
CA GLU A 130 -3.78 -13.91 3.77
C GLU A 130 -3.03 -12.64 4.16
N CYS A 131 -1.78 -12.47 3.70
CA CYS A 131 -0.99 -11.25 3.92
C CYS A 131 -1.71 -9.99 3.42
N PHE A 132 -2.26 -10.02 2.21
CA PHE A 132 -3.00 -8.90 1.64
C PHE A 132 -4.24 -8.53 2.47
N LEU A 133 -5.00 -9.53 2.93
CA LEU A 133 -6.16 -9.31 3.79
C LEU A 133 -5.77 -8.71 5.14
N LEU A 134 -4.74 -9.24 5.79
CA LEU A 134 -4.21 -8.72 7.06
C LEU A 134 -3.78 -7.25 6.94
N LEU A 135 -3.13 -6.88 5.83
CA LEU A 135 -2.75 -5.48 5.59
C LEU A 135 -3.97 -4.58 5.47
N ARG A 136 -5.02 -5.00 4.76
CA ARG A 136 -6.27 -4.24 4.67
C ARG A 136 -6.99 -4.12 6.01
N GLU A 137 -7.06 -5.21 6.76
CA GLU A 137 -7.64 -5.22 8.11
C GLU A 137 -6.88 -4.28 9.05
N SER A 138 -5.55 -4.25 8.96
CA SER A 138 -4.73 -3.37 9.79
C SER A 138 -4.98 -1.87 9.54
N ALA A 139 -5.37 -1.49 8.33
CA ALA A 139 -5.67 -0.11 7.96
C ALA A 139 -7.15 0.28 8.18
N ALA A 140 -8.04 -0.69 8.40
CA ALA A 140 -9.48 -0.44 8.54
C ALA A 140 -9.87 0.51 9.69
N PRO A 141 -9.20 0.51 10.87
CA PRO A 141 -9.48 1.47 11.95
C PRO A 141 -9.13 2.93 11.61
N ASP A 142 -8.46 3.17 10.48
CA ASP A 142 -7.90 4.47 10.07
C ASP A 142 -6.83 5.02 11.03
N LEU A 143 -6.17 6.11 10.63
CA LEU A 143 -5.07 6.72 11.38
C LEU A 143 -5.51 7.35 12.70
N GLU A 144 -6.78 7.79 12.80
CA GLU A 144 -7.32 8.40 14.02
C GLU A 144 -7.29 7.42 15.21
N ALA A 145 -7.54 6.12 14.97
CA ALA A 145 -7.46 5.10 16.01
C ALA A 145 -6.03 4.93 16.57
N TYR A 146 -5.01 5.16 15.73
CA TYR A 146 -3.60 5.04 16.10
C TYR A 146 -3.02 6.32 16.72
N ALA A 147 -3.65 7.49 16.50
CA ALA A 147 -3.22 8.73 17.14
C ALA A 147 -3.29 8.65 18.69
N GLY A 148 -4.23 7.85 19.23
CA GLY A 148 -4.34 7.59 20.67
C GLY A 148 -3.51 6.40 21.19
N GLN A 149 -2.90 5.60 20.30
CA GLN A 149 -2.16 4.38 20.65
C GLN A 149 -0.70 4.51 20.22
N THR A 150 0.20 4.84 21.14
CA THR A 150 1.62 5.05 20.81
C THR A 150 2.43 3.76 20.72
N THR A 151 1.93 2.67 21.30
CA THR A 151 2.65 1.39 21.39
C THR A 151 2.59 0.58 20.10
N ILE A 152 1.49 0.68 19.35
CA ILE A 152 1.26 -0.07 18.12
C ILE A 152 1.36 0.87 16.92
N SER A 153 2.20 0.50 15.95
CA SER A 153 2.37 1.28 14.73
C SER A 153 1.31 0.95 13.69
N PRO A 154 0.76 1.95 12.97
CA PRO A 154 -0.04 1.71 11.76
C PRO A 154 0.82 1.28 10.57
N ASN A 155 2.15 1.47 10.62
CA ASN A 155 3.07 1.12 9.54
C ASN A 155 3.44 -0.38 9.55
N VAL A 156 2.44 -1.25 9.36
CA VAL A 156 2.63 -2.71 9.35
C VAL A 156 3.63 -3.14 8.28
N VAL A 157 3.52 -2.57 7.07
CA VAL A 157 4.43 -2.89 5.95
C VAL A 157 5.88 -2.55 6.29
N GLY A 158 6.13 -1.39 6.90
CA GLY A 158 7.47 -0.99 7.33
C GLY A 158 8.03 -1.85 8.47
N GLU A 159 7.19 -2.25 9.43
CA GLU A 159 7.58 -3.17 10.52
C GLU A 159 7.98 -4.55 10.01
N VAL A 160 7.19 -5.12 9.11
CA VAL A 160 7.51 -6.40 8.44
C VAL A 160 8.82 -6.26 7.68
N PHE A 161 8.98 -5.17 6.91
CA PHE A 161 10.19 -4.93 6.12
C PHE A 161 11.46 -4.88 6.96
N ILE A 162 11.46 -4.10 8.05
CA ILE A 162 12.68 -3.96 8.88
C ILE A 162 12.96 -5.24 9.68
N THR A 163 11.92 -5.97 10.08
CA THR A 163 12.07 -7.22 10.84
C THR A 163 12.66 -8.33 9.96
N CYS A 164 12.14 -8.52 8.76
CA CYS A 164 12.55 -9.60 7.86
C CYS A 164 13.89 -9.35 7.16
N LEU A 165 14.24 -8.10 6.86
CA LEU A 165 15.48 -7.77 6.14
C LEU A 165 16.64 -7.36 7.05
N GLY A 166 16.37 -7.37 8.36
CA GLY A 166 17.30 -7.00 9.40
C GLY A 166 17.54 -5.49 9.46
N HIS A 167 18.03 -5.05 10.62
CA HIS A 167 18.45 -3.68 10.90
C HIS A 167 19.76 -3.31 10.19
N SER A 168 19.91 -3.66 8.92
CA SER A 168 21.02 -3.15 8.13
C SER A 168 21.00 -1.62 8.30
N ARG A 169 22.15 -1.02 8.65
CA ARG A 169 22.23 0.41 8.99
C ARG A 169 21.66 1.32 7.89
N ALA A 170 21.56 0.81 6.66
CA ALA A 170 21.04 1.52 5.50
C ALA A 170 19.51 1.70 5.53
N TRP A 171 18.74 0.77 6.09
CA TRP A 171 17.27 0.83 6.04
C TRP A 171 16.58 1.16 7.36
N ALA A 172 17.25 0.92 8.50
CA ALA A 172 16.69 1.24 9.82
C ALA A 172 16.29 2.72 9.96
N SER A 173 16.97 3.62 9.25
CA SER A 173 16.63 5.04 9.25
C SER A 173 15.30 5.37 8.56
N TYR A 174 14.74 4.47 7.75
CA TYR A 174 13.47 4.71 7.02
C TYR A 174 12.23 4.18 7.74
N VAL A 175 12.37 3.57 8.92
CA VAL A 175 11.26 3.05 9.72
C VAL A 175 11.43 3.51 11.17
N ALA A 176 10.98 4.72 11.48
CA ALA A 176 10.98 5.22 12.85
C ALA A 176 9.89 4.53 13.69
N PRO A 177 10.07 4.47 15.02
CA PRO A 177 8.99 4.23 15.96
C PRO A 177 7.80 5.15 15.74
N TRP A 178 6.59 4.61 15.90
CA TRP A 178 5.35 5.37 15.73
C TRP A 178 5.30 6.57 16.68
N GLU A 179 5.59 6.36 17.96
CA GLU A 179 5.67 7.43 18.96
C GLU A 179 6.63 8.55 18.55
N GLU A 180 7.85 8.21 18.08
CA GLU A 180 8.82 9.21 17.64
C GLU A 180 8.37 9.97 16.39
N ALA A 181 7.77 9.26 15.43
CA ALA A 181 7.24 9.85 14.21
C ALA A 181 6.06 10.80 14.54
N LEU A 182 5.17 10.39 15.44
CA LEU A 182 4.01 11.15 15.88
C LEU A 182 4.40 12.38 16.70
N ALA A 183 5.34 12.22 17.64
CA ALA A 183 5.89 13.35 18.41
C ALA A 183 6.54 14.38 17.49
N ARG A 184 7.32 13.91 16.49
CA ARG A 184 7.92 14.80 15.48
C ARG A 184 6.86 15.49 14.62
N ALA A 185 5.87 14.77 14.14
CA ALA A 185 4.77 15.33 13.34
C ALA A 185 3.99 16.38 14.15
N THR A 186 3.74 16.11 15.44
CA THR A 186 3.07 17.04 16.36
C THR A 186 3.89 18.30 16.59
N ASN A 187 5.21 18.19 16.78
CA ASN A 187 6.07 19.35 16.99
C ASN A 187 6.16 20.25 15.74
N LEU A 188 6.10 19.65 14.55
CA LEU A 188 6.24 20.38 13.29
C LEU A 188 4.90 20.89 12.75
N ILE A 189 3.80 20.21 13.10
CA ILE A 189 2.42 20.56 12.72
C ILE A 189 1.54 20.44 13.98
N PRO A 190 1.65 21.38 14.93
CA PRO A 190 0.91 21.31 16.19
C PRO A 190 -0.60 21.37 15.98
N ASN A 191 -1.07 22.27 15.09
CA ASN A 191 -2.49 22.56 14.88
C ASN A 191 -2.95 22.18 13.47
N GLY A 192 -2.62 20.97 13.00
CA GLY A 192 -2.95 20.53 11.63
C GLY A 192 -4.45 20.53 11.33
N HIS A 193 -5.29 20.19 12.32
CA HIS A 193 -6.74 20.29 12.22
C HIS A 193 -7.22 21.73 12.05
N ASP A 194 -6.81 22.63 12.94
CA ASP A 194 -7.20 24.05 12.87
C ASP A 194 -6.75 24.69 11.55
N LEU A 195 -5.53 24.38 11.10
CA LEU A 195 -5.01 24.85 9.82
C LEU A 195 -5.91 24.41 8.65
N ALA A 196 -6.37 23.15 8.67
CA ALA A 196 -7.24 22.64 7.62
C ALA A 196 -8.63 23.30 7.64
N TYR A 197 -9.20 23.50 8.84
CA TYR A 197 -10.51 24.17 8.99
C TYR A 197 -10.45 25.67 8.68
N GLU A 198 -9.35 26.35 9.01
CA GLU A 198 -9.13 27.74 8.61
C GLU A 198 -9.15 27.88 7.08
N ARG A 199 -8.50 26.95 6.37
CA ARG A 199 -8.50 26.92 4.90
C ARG A 199 -9.90 26.67 4.33
N LEU A 200 -10.65 25.76 4.93
CA LEU A 200 -12.06 25.52 4.56
C LEU A 200 -12.92 26.76 4.76
N ALA A 201 -12.74 27.48 5.87
CA ALA A 201 -13.47 28.71 6.15
C ALA A 201 -13.14 29.81 5.13
N LEU A 202 -11.86 29.97 4.77
CA LEU A 202 -11.44 30.92 3.72
C LEU A 202 -12.05 30.56 2.36
N ALA A 203 -12.01 29.28 1.97
CA ALA A 203 -12.63 28.81 0.74
C ALA A 203 -14.14 29.04 0.70
N ALA A 204 -14.82 28.88 1.84
CA ALA A 204 -16.25 29.17 1.95
C ALA A 204 -16.57 30.66 1.77
N LEU A 205 -15.73 31.56 2.29
CA LEU A 205 -15.89 33.00 2.09
C LEU A 205 -15.69 33.38 0.61
N GLU A 206 -14.74 32.74 -0.08
CA GLU A 206 -14.50 32.93 -1.51
C GLU A 206 -15.70 32.43 -2.35
N ALA A 207 -16.19 31.23 -2.07
CA ALA A 207 -17.40 30.69 -2.69
C ALA A 207 -18.63 31.58 -2.47
N GLN A 208 -18.79 32.18 -1.27
CA GLN A 208 -19.86 33.14 -1.00
C GLN A 208 -19.73 34.42 -1.85
N ALA A 209 -18.52 34.91 -2.09
CA ALA A 209 -18.28 36.07 -2.94
C ALA A 209 -18.72 35.79 -4.40
N ASP A 210 -18.64 34.53 -4.83
CA ASP A 210 -19.13 34.04 -6.13
C ASP A 210 -20.63 33.71 -6.15
N GLY A 211 -21.36 33.99 -5.06
CA GLY A 211 -22.81 33.83 -4.97
C GLY A 211 -23.29 32.45 -4.48
N ILE A 212 -22.37 31.58 -4.03
CA ILE A 212 -22.74 30.28 -3.45
C ILE A 212 -23.26 30.50 -2.03
N THR A 213 -24.48 30.05 -1.75
CA THR A 213 -25.10 30.22 -0.43
C THR A 213 -24.54 29.19 0.54
N ILE A 214 -23.55 29.58 1.33
CA ILE A 214 -22.98 28.77 2.42
C ILE A 214 -23.40 29.36 3.75
N ARG A 215 -23.87 28.53 4.69
CA ARG A 215 -24.14 28.96 6.07
C ARG A 215 -23.02 28.46 6.98
N LEU A 216 -22.15 29.38 7.38
CA LEU A 216 -21.12 29.13 8.39
C LEU A 216 -21.76 29.23 9.78
N GLU A 217 -22.47 28.19 10.21
CA GLU A 217 -22.97 28.12 11.58
C GLU A 217 -21.84 27.67 12.54
N PRO A 218 -21.71 28.28 13.74
CA PRO A 218 -20.77 27.80 14.75
C PRO A 218 -21.21 26.40 15.21
N GLY A 219 -20.34 25.39 15.05
CA GLY A 219 -20.64 24.01 15.49
C GLY A 219 -20.88 22.97 14.39
N GLU A 220 -20.23 23.11 13.24
CA GLU A 220 -19.90 22.02 12.29
C GLU A 220 -21.01 21.48 11.38
N ASN A 221 -20.73 21.56 10.07
CA ASN A 221 -21.13 20.59 9.06
C ASN A 221 -20.29 20.80 7.78
N PHE A 222 -18.97 20.90 7.95
CA PHE A 222 -18.02 21.17 6.86
C PHE A 222 -18.22 20.19 5.70
N GLU A 223 -18.54 18.94 5.99
CA GLU A 223 -18.81 17.91 5.00
C GLU A 223 -20.06 18.17 4.14
N VAL A 224 -21.08 18.85 4.68
CA VAL A 224 -22.37 19.06 3.99
C VAL A 224 -22.24 20.06 2.84
N TRP A 225 -21.43 21.10 3.02
CA TRP A 225 -21.15 22.09 1.97
C TRP A 225 -19.80 21.89 1.31
N TYR A 226 -19.05 20.86 1.71
CA TYR A 226 -17.72 20.58 1.18
C TYR A 226 -17.70 20.55 -0.35
N GLU A 227 -18.64 19.85 -0.99
CA GLU A 227 -18.68 19.73 -2.45
C GLU A 227 -18.87 21.10 -3.15
N ALA A 228 -19.56 22.04 -2.49
CA ALA A 228 -19.76 23.39 -3.02
C ALA A 228 -18.51 24.27 -2.91
N VAL A 229 -17.63 24.00 -1.94
CA VAL A 229 -16.40 24.76 -1.72
C VAL A 229 -15.15 24.08 -2.24
N ALA A 230 -15.19 22.78 -2.55
CA ALA A 230 -14.03 21.99 -2.95
C ALA A 230 -13.19 22.65 -4.06
N PRO A 231 -13.79 23.29 -5.09
CA PRO A 231 -13.04 24.01 -6.12
C PRO A 231 -12.20 25.20 -5.60
N TYR A 232 -12.58 25.76 -4.46
CA TYR A 232 -11.96 26.93 -3.84
C TYR A 232 -10.91 26.57 -2.79
N ILE A 233 -10.83 25.30 -2.38
CA ILE A 233 -9.86 24.88 -1.36
C ILE A 233 -8.50 24.65 -2.02
N PRO A 234 -7.47 25.47 -1.76
CA PRO A 234 -6.14 25.19 -2.25
C PRO A 234 -5.59 23.92 -1.60
N GLN A 235 -5.04 23.02 -2.42
CA GLN A 235 -4.38 21.80 -1.93
C GLN A 235 -3.19 22.16 -1.02
N LEU A 236 -3.18 21.61 0.20
CA LEU A 236 -2.04 21.72 1.12
C LEU A 236 -1.04 20.62 0.79
N VAL A 237 0.09 21.00 0.19
CA VAL A 237 1.16 20.08 -0.18
C VAL A 237 2.18 20.02 0.95
N ILE A 238 2.40 18.83 1.51
CA ILE A 238 3.36 18.56 2.57
C ILE A 238 4.43 17.61 2.05
N GLY A 239 5.68 18.05 2.11
CA GLY A 239 6.81 17.24 1.66
C GLY A 239 8.00 17.35 2.60
N ARG A 240 9.19 17.52 2.03
CA ARG A 240 10.44 17.61 2.80
C ARG A 240 10.43 18.77 3.81
N PRO A 241 11.00 18.56 5.01
CA PRO A 241 11.65 17.34 5.51
C PRO A 241 10.69 16.36 6.24
N LEU A 242 9.38 16.60 6.22
CA LEU A 242 8.42 15.93 7.10
C LEU A 242 8.12 14.49 6.70
N ILE A 243 7.96 14.26 5.40
CA ILE A 243 7.54 12.96 4.84
C ILE A 243 8.75 12.06 4.51
N ASP A 244 9.88 12.65 4.13
CA ASP A 244 11.03 11.93 3.56
C ASP A 244 11.90 11.19 4.57
N LEU A 245 11.69 11.44 5.86
CA LEU A 245 12.54 10.86 6.88
C LEU A 245 12.29 9.36 7.00
N THR A 246 11.01 8.97 7.11
CA THR A 246 10.63 7.57 7.30
C THR A 246 9.26 7.27 6.69
N THR A 247 9.05 6.01 6.34
CA THR A 247 7.72 5.49 5.93
C THR A 247 6.66 5.66 7.02
N THR A 248 7.07 5.64 8.30
CA THR A 248 6.20 5.92 9.45
C THR A 248 5.83 7.40 9.53
N SER A 249 6.73 8.30 9.15
CA SER A 249 6.52 9.76 9.19
C SER A 249 5.42 10.19 8.22
N LEU A 250 5.27 9.53 7.08
CA LEU A 250 4.14 9.72 6.16
C LEU A 250 2.80 9.58 6.90
N LEU A 251 2.61 8.45 7.60
CA LEU A 251 1.37 8.15 8.34
C LEU A 251 1.20 9.08 9.54
N ALA A 252 2.29 9.41 10.23
CA ALA A 252 2.25 10.29 11.40
C ALA A 252 1.83 11.72 11.05
N VAL A 253 2.30 12.22 9.90
CA VAL A 253 1.90 13.53 9.38
C VAL A 253 0.46 13.50 8.90
N ALA A 254 0.05 12.45 8.18
CA ALA A 254 -1.34 12.28 7.76
C ALA A 254 -2.31 12.33 8.96
N ALA A 255 -1.95 11.67 10.07
CA ALA A 255 -2.73 11.66 11.32
C ALA A 255 -2.86 13.03 12.01
N ARG A 256 -2.15 14.08 11.55
CA ARG A 256 -2.29 15.46 12.08
C ARG A 256 -3.44 16.23 11.47
N PHE A 257 -4.07 15.71 10.42
CA PHE A 257 -5.15 16.36 9.68
C PHE A 257 -6.45 15.56 9.80
N PRO A 258 -7.62 16.19 9.56
CA PRO A 258 -8.89 15.47 9.55
C PRO A 258 -8.86 14.37 8.48
N ALA A 259 -9.16 13.12 8.85
CA ALA A 259 -8.99 11.98 7.95
C ALA A 259 -9.75 12.15 6.63
N TRP A 260 -10.95 12.72 6.69
CA TRP A 260 -11.80 12.96 5.53
C TRP A 260 -11.22 13.97 4.53
N LEU A 261 -10.38 14.92 4.95
CA LEU A 261 -9.69 15.87 4.04
C LEU A 261 -8.46 15.24 3.39
N VAL A 262 -7.70 14.45 4.16
CA VAL A 262 -6.54 13.72 3.65
C VAL A 262 -6.96 12.74 2.56
N LYS A 263 -8.07 12.04 2.81
CA LYS A 263 -8.71 11.10 1.89
C LYS A 263 -9.16 11.73 0.59
N ARG A 264 -9.59 13.00 0.62
CA ARG A 264 -10.07 13.72 -0.56
C ARG A 264 -8.97 14.49 -1.32
N ASP A 265 -7.70 14.16 -1.08
CA ASP A 265 -6.53 14.80 -1.71
C ASP A 265 -6.38 16.30 -1.42
N HIS A 266 -7.07 16.87 -0.41
CA HIS A 266 -6.79 18.25 -0.02
C HIS A 266 -5.49 18.40 0.77
N ILE A 267 -5.07 17.33 1.45
CA ILE A 267 -3.77 17.24 2.07
C ILE A 267 -2.93 16.26 1.26
N ARG A 268 -2.02 16.79 0.44
CA ARG A 268 -1.18 15.97 -0.44
C ARG A 268 0.20 15.77 0.17
N LEU A 269 0.53 14.51 0.39
CA LEU A 269 1.80 14.08 0.97
C LEU A 269 2.76 13.69 -0.15
N VAL A 270 3.88 14.40 -0.27
CA VAL A 270 4.86 14.20 -1.35
C VAL A 270 6.18 13.74 -0.76
N TRP A 271 6.62 12.55 -1.17
CA TRP A 271 7.94 12.02 -0.82
C TRP A 271 8.96 12.16 -1.95
N SER A 272 10.25 12.19 -1.61
CA SER A 272 11.33 12.34 -2.58
C SER A 272 11.43 11.13 -3.53
N PRO A 273 11.57 11.38 -4.85
CA PRO A 273 11.83 10.33 -5.84
C PRO A 273 13.28 9.83 -5.79
N GLN A 274 14.16 10.45 -4.99
CA GLN A 274 15.54 10.01 -4.77
C GLN A 274 15.67 8.97 -3.65
N THR A 275 14.57 8.64 -2.96
CA THR A 275 14.54 7.59 -1.93
C THR A 275 14.75 6.21 -2.57
N ASP A 276 15.22 5.23 -1.80
CA ASP A 276 15.30 3.84 -2.25
C ASP A 276 13.94 3.36 -2.86
N PRO A 277 13.93 2.73 -4.05
CA PRO A 277 12.68 2.31 -4.71
C PRO A 277 11.77 1.41 -3.88
N LEU A 278 12.32 0.56 -3.01
CA LEU A 278 11.51 -0.29 -2.12
C LEU A 278 10.82 0.56 -1.06
N ILE A 279 11.49 1.58 -0.54
CA ILE A 279 10.91 2.52 0.42
C ILE A 279 9.81 3.36 -0.23
N GLN A 280 10.01 3.81 -1.48
CA GLN A 280 8.95 4.48 -2.25
C GLN A 280 7.73 3.58 -2.41
N ARG A 281 7.94 2.30 -2.75
CA ARG A 281 6.85 1.32 -2.84
C ARG A 281 6.11 1.13 -1.52
N ILE A 282 6.82 1.07 -0.39
CA ILE A 282 6.18 0.98 0.94
C ILE A 282 5.31 2.23 1.20
N ASN A 283 5.81 3.42 0.87
CA ASN A 283 5.02 4.65 0.97
C ASN A 283 3.77 4.61 0.09
N HIS A 284 3.89 4.10 -1.15
CA HIS A 284 2.74 3.95 -2.04
C HIS A 284 1.69 2.99 -1.47
N ILE A 285 2.13 1.83 -0.97
CA ILE A 285 1.24 0.84 -0.36
C ILE A 285 0.54 1.45 0.84
N ASN A 286 1.28 2.11 1.74
CA ASN A 286 0.71 2.79 2.91
C ASN A 286 -0.29 3.88 2.50
N ALA A 287 0.04 4.69 1.49
CA ALA A 287 -0.88 5.70 0.97
C ALA A 287 -2.17 5.09 0.42
N MET A 288 -2.09 3.99 -0.34
CA MET A 288 -3.28 3.32 -0.88
C MET A 288 -4.09 2.61 0.21
N LEU A 289 -3.44 1.96 1.19
CA LEU A 289 -4.12 1.27 2.30
C LEU A 289 -4.93 2.24 3.18
N PHE A 290 -4.37 3.41 3.48
CA PHE A 290 -5.03 4.45 4.27
C PHE A 290 -5.82 5.47 3.43
N GLY A 291 -5.89 5.28 2.11
CA GLY A 291 -6.65 6.15 1.21
C GLY A 291 -6.10 7.57 1.09
N LEU A 292 -4.82 7.79 1.38
CA LEU A 292 -4.15 9.09 1.32
C LEU A 292 -4.01 9.57 -0.13
N ASN A 293 -3.75 10.86 -0.35
CA ASN A 293 -3.50 11.43 -1.69
C ASN A 293 -4.60 11.11 -2.73
N GLY A 294 -5.86 11.01 -2.27
CA GLY A 294 -7.00 10.75 -3.15
C GLY A 294 -7.23 9.29 -3.54
N TYR A 295 -6.43 8.32 -3.06
CA TYR A 295 -6.61 6.91 -3.44
C TYR A 295 -7.98 6.34 -3.04
N VAL A 296 -8.62 6.87 -2.00
CA VAL A 296 -9.99 6.43 -1.66
C VAL A 296 -11.05 7.00 -2.60
N LEU A 297 -10.79 8.16 -3.25
CA LEU A 297 -11.74 8.75 -4.19
C LEU A 297 -11.97 7.84 -5.40
N GLU A 298 -10.90 7.22 -5.92
CA GLU A 298 -11.00 6.26 -7.02
C GLU A 298 -11.87 5.05 -6.64
N GLN A 299 -11.79 4.60 -5.38
CA GLN A 299 -12.61 3.50 -4.87
C GLN A 299 -14.08 3.91 -4.68
N LEU A 300 -14.32 5.11 -4.15
CA LEU A 300 -15.65 5.67 -3.98
C LEU A 300 -16.35 5.90 -5.33
N ASP A 301 -15.62 6.40 -6.33
CA ASP A 301 -16.11 6.58 -7.69
C ASP A 301 -16.46 5.23 -8.36
N ALA A 302 -15.65 4.20 -8.14
CA ALA A 302 -15.99 2.85 -8.59
C ALA A 302 -17.27 2.34 -7.93
N HIS A 303 -17.43 2.50 -6.61
CA HIS A 303 -18.65 2.09 -5.89
C HIS A 303 -19.89 2.87 -6.34
N SER A 304 -19.81 4.19 -6.48
CA SER A 304 -20.95 5.01 -6.91
C SER A 304 -21.40 4.64 -8.33
N THR A 305 -20.46 4.41 -9.24
CA THR A 305 -20.74 3.94 -10.61
C THR A 305 -21.51 2.61 -10.59
N ILE A 306 -21.08 1.66 -9.75
CA ILE A 306 -21.72 0.35 -9.62
C ILE A 306 -23.15 0.51 -9.09
N LEU A 307 -23.35 1.30 -8.02
CA LEU A 307 -24.67 1.51 -7.43
C LEU A 307 -25.64 2.17 -8.41
N ASN A 308 -25.22 3.23 -9.10
CA ASN A 308 -26.04 3.93 -10.09
C ASN A 308 -26.47 3.01 -11.24
N GLN A 309 -25.59 2.10 -11.69
CA GLN A 309 -25.92 1.15 -12.73
C GLN A 309 -26.95 0.11 -12.24
N LEU A 310 -26.77 -0.43 -11.03
CA LEU A 310 -27.72 -1.38 -10.45
C LEU A 310 -29.10 -0.74 -10.25
N GLU A 311 -29.16 0.51 -9.81
CA GLU A 311 -30.42 1.27 -9.70
C GLU A 311 -31.09 1.50 -11.06
N ALA A 312 -30.31 1.78 -12.10
CA ALA A 312 -30.82 1.93 -13.47
C ALA A 312 -31.41 0.62 -14.01
N GLU A 313 -30.78 -0.53 -13.72
CA GLU A 313 -31.27 -1.86 -14.10
C GLU A 313 -32.59 -2.20 -13.39
N ILE A 314 -32.68 -1.95 -12.08
CA ILE A 314 -33.92 -2.14 -11.31
C ILE A 314 -35.06 -1.27 -11.88
N THR A 315 -34.77 0.00 -12.17
CA THR A 315 -35.77 0.93 -12.72
C THR A 315 -36.24 0.52 -14.13
N GLN A 316 -35.37 -0.11 -14.93
CA GLN A 316 -35.75 -0.66 -16.24
C GLN A 316 -36.61 -1.92 -16.13
N GLU A 317 -36.36 -2.79 -15.15
CA GLU A 317 -37.16 -3.99 -14.90
C GLU A 317 -38.55 -3.67 -14.31
N GLU A 318 -38.67 -2.59 -13.53
CA GLU A 318 -39.94 -2.14 -12.95
C GLU A 318 -40.83 -1.32 -13.91
N SER A 319 -40.31 -0.96 -15.09
CA SER A 319 -41.09 -0.24 -16.10
C SER A 319 -42.05 -1.22 -16.80
N PRO A 320 -43.39 -1.05 -16.71
CA PRO A 320 -44.33 -2.01 -17.25
C PRO A 320 -44.15 -2.10 -18.76
N ALA A 321 -43.84 -3.30 -19.24
CA ALA A 321 -43.78 -3.60 -20.67
C ALA A 321 -45.05 -3.09 -21.34
N THR A 322 -44.92 -2.02 -22.14
CA THR A 322 -46.00 -1.57 -23.01
C THR A 322 -46.42 -2.79 -23.84
N PRO A 323 -47.70 -3.22 -23.79
CA PRO A 323 -48.12 -4.41 -24.50
C PRO A 323 -47.87 -4.20 -25.99
N ARG A 324 -46.88 -4.91 -26.53
CA ARG A 324 -46.67 -4.99 -27.97
C ARG A 324 -47.88 -5.70 -28.55
N VAL A 325 -48.75 -4.92 -29.21
CA VAL A 325 -49.80 -5.46 -30.07
C VAL A 325 -49.13 -6.34 -31.13
N PRO A 326 -49.43 -7.65 -31.20
CA PRO A 326 -48.83 -8.50 -32.21
C PRO A 326 -49.41 -8.14 -33.57
N ALA A 327 -48.58 -7.60 -34.46
CA ALA A 327 -48.89 -7.57 -35.88
C ALA A 327 -48.84 -9.02 -36.38
N VAL A 328 -50.02 -9.60 -36.55
CA VAL A 328 -50.22 -10.89 -37.21
C VAL A 328 -49.90 -10.74 -38.69
N THR A 329 -48.83 -11.39 -39.14
CA THR A 329 -48.78 -12.03 -40.47
C THR A 329 -47.78 -13.18 -40.46
N HIS A 330 -48.30 -14.38 -40.71
CA HIS A 330 -47.60 -15.62 -41.10
C HIS A 330 -48.29 -16.12 -42.39
N PRO A 331 -47.75 -17.12 -43.13
CA PRO A 331 -46.37 -17.61 -43.21
C PRO A 331 -45.92 -17.91 -44.67
N GLU A 332 -44.63 -18.21 -44.91
CA GLU A 332 -44.26 -19.27 -45.86
C GLU A 332 -42.84 -19.84 -45.64
N ARG A 333 -42.73 -21.14 -45.93
CA ARG A 333 -41.65 -22.11 -45.62
C ARG A 333 -40.39 -21.89 -46.47
N ILE A 334 -39.20 -22.40 -46.10
CA ILE A 334 -38.65 -23.72 -46.51
C ILE A 334 -37.32 -24.01 -45.75
N TYR A 335 -37.11 -25.29 -45.44
CA TYR A 335 -35.96 -26.00 -44.87
C TYR A 335 -34.57 -25.69 -45.48
N THR A 336 -33.49 -25.77 -44.68
CA THR A 336 -32.47 -26.86 -44.75
C THR A 336 -31.47 -26.81 -43.58
N ASP A 337 -31.12 -28.01 -43.09
CA ASP A 337 -30.01 -28.33 -42.20
C ASP A 337 -28.64 -27.92 -42.77
N ALA A 338 -27.74 -27.45 -41.91
CA ALA A 338 -26.31 -27.81 -41.97
C ALA A 338 -25.56 -27.34 -40.69
N ASP A 339 -25.05 -28.35 -40.01
CA ASP A 339 -23.87 -28.39 -39.14
C ASP A 339 -22.74 -27.40 -39.52
N GLN A 340 -22.21 -26.68 -38.52
CA GLN A 340 -20.81 -26.22 -38.47
C GLN A 340 -20.45 -25.65 -37.09
N SER A 341 -19.83 -26.50 -36.28
CA SER A 341 -18.59 -26.24 -35.51
C SER A 341 -18.40 -24.83 -34.91
N ARG A 342 -18.72 -24.69 -33.62
CA ARG A 342 -18.17 -23.60 -32.78
C ARG A 342 -16.74 -23.93 -32.36
N PRO A 343 -15.77 -23.02 -32.55
CA PRO A 343 -14.39 -23.25 -32.14
C PRO A 343 -14.27 -23.19 -30.62
N THR A 344 -13.60 -24.19 -30.05
CA THR A 344 -13.08 -24.16 -28.68
C THR A 344 -12.10 -22.98 -28.58
N PRO A 345 -12.24 -22.06 -27.61
CA PRO A 345 -11.23 -21.03 -27.41
C PRO A 345 -9.92 -21.68 -26.91
N PRO A 346 -8.75 -21.11 -27.27
CA PRO A 346 -7.45 -21.66 -26.89
C PRO A 346 -7.26 -21.62 -25.37
N ALA A 347 -6.53 -22.61 -24.85
CA ALA A 347 -6.28 -22.88 -23.43
C ALA A 347 -5.38 -21.84 -22.71
N ASP A 348 -5.37 -20.57 -23.15
CA ASP A 348 -4.41 -19.55 -22.69
C ASP A 348 -5.02 -18.42 -21.83
N ALA A 349 -6.28 -18.56 -21.38
CA ALA A 349 -7.01 -17.49 -20.68
C ALA A 349 -6.71 -17.32 -19.17
N ASN A 350 -5.67 -17.95 -18.61
CA ASN A 350 -5.36 -17.89 -17.17
C ASN A 350 -4.11 -17.05 -16.86
N ARG A 351 -4.14 -15.76 -17.23
CA ARG A 351 -2.98 -14.86 -16.99
C ARG A 351 -3.21 -13.74 -15.98
N SER A 352 -4.41 -13.55 -15.42
CA SER A 352 -4.74 -12.42 -14.53
C SER A 352 -4.71 -12.73 -13.02
N PHE A 353 -4.76 -11.67 -12.20
CA PHE A 353 -4.90 -11.65 -10.74
C PHE A 353 -5.88 -12.70 -10.17
N THR A 354 -6.98 -13.00 -10.86
CA THR A 354 -7.99 -13.97 -10.42
C THR A 354 -7.54 -15.42 -10.45
N ALA A 355 -6.47 -15.78 -11.16
CA ALA A 355 -5.86 -17.10 -11.07
C ALA A 355 -5.30 -17.40 -9.65
N LEU A 356 -5.14 -16.38 -8.80
CA LEU A 356 -4.76 -16.52 -7.38
C LEU A 356 -5.95 -16.90 -6.47
N PHE A 357 -7.18 -16.60 -6.88
CA PHE A 357 -8.38 -16.72 -6.03
C PHE A 357 -9.34 -17.83 -6.46
N ARG A 358 -9.09 -18.51 -7.58
CA ARG A 358 -9.83 -19.72 -7.94
C ARG A 358 -9.38 -20.85 -7.01
N ARG A 359 -10.23 -21.18 -6.03
CA ARG A 359 -10.19 -22.50 -5.37
C ARG A 359 -10.43 -23.52 -6.48
N ASP A 360 -9.40 -24.26 -6.87
CA ASP A 360 -9.60 -25.51 -7.59
C ASP A 360 -10.52 -26.39 -6.73
N LYS A 361 -11.79 -26.52 -7.13
CA LYS A 361 -12.63 -27.62 -6.68
C LYS A 361 -12.04 -28.88 -7.34
N ALA A 362 -11.08 -29.50 -6.65
CA ALA A 362 -10.70 -30.88 -6.89
C ALA A 362 -11.49 -31.77 -5.93
#